data_AF-A0AAD4IP42-F1
#
_entry.id   AF-A0AAD4IP42-F1
#
_cell.length_a   1.000
_cell.length_b   1.000
_cell.length_c   1.000
_cell.angle_alpha   90.00
_cell.angle_beta   90.00
_cell.angle_gamma   90.00
#
_symmetry.space_group_name_H-M   'P 1'
#
loop_
_entity.id
_entity.type
_entity.pdbx_description
1 polymer ?
#
loop_
_entity_poly.entity_id
_entity_poly.type
_entity_poly.pdbx_seq_one_letter_code
_entity_poly.pdbx_strand_id
1 'polypeptide(L)'
;MKNQNTSGAGGGGIASLPQEIILKIQCYLNGKEASRTSVLGKSWYSAWCTRPHLDFNQCDFRSCNSDAFSEFTKKTLQRYEDRNLNIESFTLLMETEFFKDEPHCHNPSLAMELTVRALKLGPSHFEILPWNQNFVLPKELFESETLASLDASGCTIDLEEVTCSQLIFLHLRAVIVKGDARVKDTLFSLDLSSKFPYLKDLALWNCHGYKDIRICSPSLERISLMGFKMFTAEFDVPNIRNFLFKGSVLSCLTFENTRWEWESDVRIICDQFSAAWFTSLNRLVKRLSQSKVSLSISMIFPPNWERCDCVEGLPVAVVESLTLLDHMPNMLKSRKLPPNFLNALFMICRPKLMIQSWFPRNAWKDHNYLLKFVCKRLVAKLGGHRNGNGNFCFVPNPRMVGLKEVTAEIFEERVGEWRELPWTTLLDAFAYPGEEREVRFRLKWEGL
;
A
#
# COMPACT_ATOMS: atom_id res chain seq x y z
N MET A 1 40.44 66.59 25.26
CA MET A 1 39.39 66.99 24.28
C MET A 1 38.65 65.75 23.82
N LYS A 2 37.35 65.90 23.58
CA LYS A 2 36.31 64.87 23.51
C LYS A 2 36.46 63.84 22.38
N ASN A 3 35.97 62.64 22.70
CA ASN A 3 35.48 61.55 21.85
C ASN A 3 34.81 61.98 20.54
N GLN A 4 35.02 61.18 19.48
CA GLN A 4 33.94 60.68 18.63
C GLN A 4 34.23 59.22 18.21
N ASN A 5 33.46 58.30 18.78
CA ASN A 5 33.26 56.94 18.30
C ASN A 5 32.39 57.00 17.03
N THR A 6 32.91 56.49 15.92
CA THR A 6 32.09 56.18 14.75
C THR A 6 31.52 54.77 14.88
N SER A 7 30.21 54.75 15.09
CA SER A 7 29.30 53.64 14.86
C SER A 7 29.49 53.02 13.46
N GLY A 8 29.91 51.76 13.41
CA GLY A 8 29.77 50.90 12.23
C GLY A 8 28.58 49.97 12.43
N ALA A 9 27.48 50.28 11.75
CA ALA A 9 26.30 49.43 11.60
C ALA A 9 26.72 48.01 11.18
N GLY A 10 26.31 46.98 11.91
CA GLY A 10 25.00 46.39 11.69
C GLY A 10 25.15 45.23 10.72
N GLY A 11 25.79 44.15 11.19
CA GLY A 11 25.82 42.89 10.46
C GLY A 11 24.40 42.45 10.18
N GLY A 12 24.07 42.36 8.89
CA GLY A 12 22.77 41.93 8.40
C GLY A 12 22.46 40.54 8.92
N GLY A 13 21.77 40.49 10.06
CA GLY A 13 21.21 39.26 10.58
C GLY A 13 20.28 38.71 9.51
N ILE A 14 20.49 37.45 9.14
CA ILE A 14 19.43 36.63 8.58
C ILE A 14 18.23 36.87 9.50
N ALA A 15 17.18 37.51 8.97
CA ALA A 15 15.98 37.82 9.74
C ALA A 15 15.62 36.59 10.57
N SER A 16 15.69 36.69 11.90
CA SER A 16 15.61 35.51 12.75
C SER A 16 14.23 34.89 12.59
N LEU A 17 14.16 33.74 11.93
CA LEU A 17 12.93 32.98 11.77
C LEU A 17 12.29 32.74 13.14
N PRO A 18 10.97 32.93 13.30
CA PRO A 18 10.28 32.59 14.54
C PRO A 18 10.49 31.12 14.90
N GLN A 19 10.56 30.83 16.20
CA GLN A 19 10.83 29.50 16.73
C GLN A 19 9.86 28.44 16.17
N GLU A 20 8.58 28.80 16.02
CA GLU A 20 7.53 27.93 15.48
C GLU A 20 7.79 27.53 14.02
N ILE A 21 8.30 28.45 13.21
CA ILE A 21 8.64 28.17 11.80
C ILE A 21 9.85 27.23 11.73
N ILE A 22 10.85 27.45 12.59
CA ILE A 22 12.01 26.56 12.68
C ILE A 22 11.58 25.15 13.07
N LEU A 23 10.72 25.01 14.08
CA LEU A 23 10.15 23.73 14.50
C LEU A 23 9.40 23.05 13.35
N LYS A 24 8.54 23.79 12.65
CA LYS A 24 7.80 23.26 11.50
C LYS A 24 8.73 22.79 10.37
N ILE A 25 9.79 23.54 10.08
CA ILE A 25 10.82 23.12 9.11
C ILE A 25 11.49 21.82 9.58
N GLN A 26 11.89 21.73 10.85
CA GLN A 26 12.54 20.53 11.40
C GLN A 26 11.60 19.32 11.45
N CYS A 27 10.29 19.49 11.60
CA CYS A 27 9.31 18.42 11.53
C CYS A 27 9.18 17.81 10.11
N TYR A 28 9.59 18.52 9.06
CA TYR A 28 9.66 17.97 7.69
C TYR A 28 10.96 17.22 7.39
N LEU A 29 11.96 17.30 8.28
CA LEU A 29 13.24 16.61 8.17
C LEU A 29 13.22 15.32 8.99
N ASN A 30 14.06 14.34 8.68
CA ASN A 30 14.33 13.26 9.62
C ASN A 30 15.21 13.75 10.80
N GLY A 31 15.30 12.98 11.88
CA GLY A 31 15.97 13.36 13.12
C GLY A 31 17.45 13.67 12.91
N LYS A 32 18.13 12.92 12.04
CA LYS A 32 19.52 13.21 11.68
C LYS A 32 19.68 14.54 10.96
N GLU A 33 18.85 14.83 9.97
CA GLU A 33 18.84 16.11 9.25
C GLU A 33 18.48 17.27 10.17
N ALA A 34 17.41 17.12 10.97
CA ALA A 34 16.98 18.11 11.94
C ALA A 34 18.09 18.40 12.96
N SER A 35 18.79 17.38 13.46
CA SER A 35 19.94 17.55 14.38
C SER A 35 21.06 18.37 13.74
N ARG A 36 21.34 18.20 12.43
CA ARG A 36 22.38 18.95 11.72
C ARG A 36 22.03 20.43 11.58
N THR A 37 20.76 20.78 11.48
CA THR A 37 20.33 22.19 11.43
C THR A 37 20.66 22.97 12.71
N SER A 38 20.93 22.28 13.82
CA SER A 38 21.28 22.93 15.09
C SER A 38 22.54 23.80 15.01
N VAL A 39 23.43 23.56 14.04
CA VAL A 39 24.64 24.38 13.81
C VAL A 39 24.32 25.78 13.26
N LEU A 40 23.09 25.99 12.77
CA LEU A 40 22.64 27.29 12.23
C LEU A 40 22.41 28.34 13.32
N GLY A 41 22.38 27.94 14.60
CA GLY A 41 22.36 28.86 15.72
C GLY A 41 21.54 28.37 16.92
N LYS A 42 21.51 29.20 17.97
CA LYS A 42 20.86 28.85 19.26
C LYS A 42 19.36 28.54 19.11
N SER A 43 18.62 29.28 18.28
CA SER A 43 17.19 29.04 18.06
C SER A 43 16.93 27.67 17.40
N TRP A 44 17.77 27.30 16.42
CA TRP A 44 17.70 25.99 15.75
C TRP A 44 18.07 24.84 16.67
N TYR A 45 19.10 25.01 17.51
CA TYR A 45 19.43 24.03 18.54
C TYR A 45 18.30 23.89 19.57
N SER A 46 17.70 25.00 20.00
CA SER A 46 16.56 24.99 20.92
C SER A 46 15.34 24.29 20.31
N ALA A 47 15.06 24.52 19.02
CA ALA A 47 13.99 23.86 18.29
C ALA A 47 14.23 22.35 18.24
N TRP A 48 15.45 21.93 17.90
CA TRP A 48 15.84 20.53 17.89
C TRP A 48 15.64 19.86 19.26
N CYS A 49 15.94 20.57 20.35
CA CYS A 49 15.79 20.03 21.69
C CYS A 49 14.33 19.85 22.15
N THR A 50 13.39 20.49 21.46
CA THR A 50 11.96 20.57 21.81
C THR A 50 11.04 20.12 20.66
N ARG A 51 11.62 19.45 19.66
CA ARG A 51 10.90 19.00 18.46
C ARG A 51 9.79 18.01 18.86
N PRO A 52 8.54 18.23 18.44
CA PRO A 52 7.43 17.35 18.82
C PRO A 52 7.46 15.99 18.13
N HIS A 53 8.25 15.84 17.06
CA HIS A 53 8.42 14.59 16.32
C HIS A 53 9.76 13.98 16.70
N LEU A 54 9.73 12.88 17.44
CA LEU A 54 10.92 12.13 17.82
C LEU A 54 11.05 10.92 16.90
N ASP A 55 12.10 10.88 16.09
CA ASP A 55 12.41 9.72 15.26
C ASP A 55 13.83 9.22 15.57
N PHE A 56 13.90 7.95 15.94
CA PHE A 56 15.12 7.27 16.31
C PHE A 56 15.35 6.11 15.35
N ASN A 57 16.40 6.25 14.54
CA ASN A 57 16.83 5.23 13.60
C ASN A 57 18.21 4.72 13.99
N GLN A 58 18.32 3.44 14.34
CA GLN A 58 19.60 2.82 14.70
C GLN A 58 20.62 2.88 13.56
N CYS A 59 20.17 2.80 12.30
CA CYS A 59 21.03 2.86 11.12
C CYS A 59 21.72 4.23 10.93
N ASP A 60 21.27 5.27 11.65
CA ASP A 60 21.95 6.57 11.61
C ASP A 60 23.27 6.61 12.40
N PHE A 61 23.50 5.60 13.25
CA PHE A 61 24.69 5.45 14.05
C PHE A 61 25.70 4.57 13.29
N ARG A 62 26.98 4.98 13.30
CA ARG A 62 28.05 4.25 12.59
C ARG A 62 28.07 2.79 13.03
N SER A 63 28.08 1.88 12.05
CA SER A 63 28.07 0.42 12.26
C SER A 63 26.91 -0.06 13.16
N CYS A 64 25.78 0.66 13.17
CA CYS A 64 24.61 0.36 14.00
C CYS A 64 24.96 0.20 15.49
N ASN A 65 25.93 1.00 15.99
CA ASN A 65 26.44 0.95 17.36
C ASN A 65 25.28 1.08 18.38
N SER A 66 24.90 -0.05 18.96
CA SER A 66 23.77 -0.17 19.89
C SER A 66 23.97 0.65 21.16
N ASP A 67 25.21 0.78 21.65
CA ASP A 67 25.47 1.50 22.90
C ASP A 67 25.33 3.01 22.70
N ALA A 68 25.91 3.54 21.61
CA ALA A 68 25.77 4.96 21.27
C ALA A 68 24.31 5.34 20.97
N PHE A 69 23.58 4.45 20.27
CA PHE A 69 22.15 4.61 20.03
C PHE A 69 21.35 4.60 21.33
N SER A 70 21.58 3.61 22.19
CA SER A 70 20.94 3.47 23.50
C SER A 70 21.20 4.69 24.38
N GLU A 71 22.44 5.14 24.49
CA GLU A 71 22.80 6.31 25.29
C GLU A 71 22.13 7.59 24.76
N PHE A 72 22.15 7.80 23.44
CA PHE A 72 21.54 8.97 22.81
C PHE A 72 20.02 8.99 22.99
N THR A 73 19.33 7.88 22.74
CA THR A 73 17.86 7.79 22.83
C THR A 73 17.40 7.97 24.27
N LYS A 74 18.05 7.31 25.23
CA LYS A 74 17.76 7.46 26.67
C LYS A 74 17.97 8.90 27.15
N LYS A 75 19.10 9.53 26.78
CA LYS A 75 19.36 10.94 27.14
C LYS A 75 18.33 11.89 26.52
N THR A 76 17.90 11.60 25.29
CA THR A 76 16.90 12.42 24.61
C THR A 76 15.54 12.30 25.31
N LEU A 77 15.06 11.09 25.59
CA LEU A 77 13.80 10.89 26.32
C LEU A 77 13.86 11.49 27.73
N GLN A 78 14.99 11.31 28.43
CA GLN A 78 15.20 11.93 29.75
C GLN A 78 15.03 13.45 29.69
N ARG A 79 15.58 14.11 28.66
CA ARG A 79 15.42 15.55 28.48
C ARG A 79 13.95 15.96 28.33
N TYR A 80 13.12 15.16 27.66
CA TYR A 80 11.69 15.47 27.51
C TYR A 80 10.94 15.26 28.83
N GLU A 81 11.26 14.18 29.55
CA GLU A 81 10.71 13.90 30.87
C GLU A 81 11.06 15.02 31.87
N ASP A 82 12.34 15.40 31.96
CA ASP A 82 12.83 16.45 32.89
C ASP A 82 12.19 17.82 32.61
N ARG A 83 11.82 18.07 31.35
CA ARG A 83 11.22 19.33 30.90
C ARG A 83 9.70 19.27 30.78
N ASN A 84 9.09 18.13 31.11
CA ASN A 84 7.65 17.88 30.96
C ASN A 84 7.13 18.25 29.56
N LEU A 85 7.87 17.84 28.52
CA LEU A 85 7.52 18.08 27.12
C LEU A 85 6.69 16.94 26.57
N ASN A 86 5.58 17.28 25.91
CA ASN A 86 4.82 16.31 25.14
C ASN A 86 5.39 16.15 23.73
N ILE A 87 5.09 15.01 23.12
CA ILE A 87 5.41 14.73 21.72
C ILE A 87 4.13 14.51 20.94
N GLU A 88 4.15 14.84 19.65
CA GLU A 88 3.03 14.54 18.75
C GLU A 88 3.21 13.17 18.10
N SER A 89 4.45 12.82 17.75
CA SER A 89 4.79 11.56 17.10
C SER A 89 6.09 10.95 17.62
N PHE A 90 6.13 9.63 17.61
CA PHE A 90 7.30 8.85 17.97
C PHE A 90 7.55 7.74 16.95
N THR A 91 8.77 7.68 16.41
CA THR A 91 9.23 6.60 15.52
C THR A 91 10.47 5.93 16.10
N LEU A 92 10.45 4.61 16.19
CA LEU A 92 11.59 3.79 16.60
C LEU A 92 11.89 2.72 15.55
N LEU A 93 13.01 2.86 14.85
CA LEU A 93 13.54 1.89 13.90
C LEU A 93 14.81 1.25 14.47
N MET A 94 14.75 -0.05 14.76
CA MET A 94 15.88 -0.85 15.21
C MET A 94 16.13 -1.96 14.19
N GLU A 95 17.38 -2.12 13.77
CA GLU A 95 17.72 -3.06 12.69
C GLU A 95 18.06 -4.46 13.25
N THR A 96 17.67 -5.49 12.50
CA THR A 96 18.27 -6.83 12.62
C THR A 96 19.42 -6.95 11.63
N GLU A 97 20.64 -7.23 12.08
CA GLU A 97 21.76 -7.50 11.18
C GLU A 97 21.40 -8.68 10.27
N PHE A 98 21.08 -8.43 9.00
CA PHE A 98 20.72 -9.46 8.00
C PHE A 98 21.92 -10.35 7.58
N PHE A 99 23.10 -10.18 8.18
CA PHE A 99 24.37 -10.73 7.70
C PHE A 99 25.01 -11.79 8.61
N LYS A 100 24.35 -12.22 9.69
CA LYS A 100 24.78 -13.38 10.50
C LYS A 100 23.57 -14.27 10.76
N ASP A 101 23.82 -15.57 10.85
CA ASP A 101 22.83 -16.68 10.83
C ASP A 101 21.73 -16.66 11.92
N GLU A 102 21.50 -15.55 12.62
CA GLU A 102 20.42 -15.38 13.59
C GLU A 102 19.73 -13.99 13.46
N PRO A 103 18.46 -13.93 13.01
CA PRO A 103 17.67 -12.71 12.91
C PRO A 103 17.13 -12.29 14.29
N HIS A 104 18.03 -11.94 15.20
CA HIS A 104 17.69 -11.44 16.53
C HIS A 104 18.07 -9.96 16.63
N CYS A 105 17.08 -9.08 16.84
CA CYS A 105 17.38 -7.76 17.39
C CYS A 105 18.09 -8.01 18.72
N HIS A 106 19.28 -7.42 18.87
CA HIS A 106 20.13 -7.69 20.02
C HIS A 106 19.55 -7.13 21.34
N ASN A 107 18.43 -6.37 21.32
CA ASN A 107 17.94 -5.74 22.54
C ASN A 107 16.42 -5.43 22.58
N PRO A 108 15.53 -6.45 22.70
CA PRO A 108 14.09 -6.23 22.89
C PRO A 108 13.76 -5.49 24.20
N SER A 109 14.61 -5.57 25.23
CA SER A 109 14.40 -4.84 26.49
C SER A 109 14.64 -3.34 26.33
N LEU A 110 15.63 -2.92 25.52
CA LEU A 110 15.79 -1.51 25.16
C LEU A 110 14.59 -1.01 24.36
N ALA A 111 14.12 -1.77 23.36
CA ALA A 111 12.92 -1.40 22.59
C ALA A 111 11.71 -1.19 23.51
N MET A 112 11.53 -2.09 24.49
CA MET A 112 10.45 -2.01 25.48
C MET A 112 10.60 -0.76 26.36
N GLU A 113 11.80 -0.52 26.90
CA GLU A 113 12.09 0.66 27.72
C GLU A 113 11.80 1.96 26.97
N LEU A 114 12.32 2.10 25.74
CA LEU A 114 12.11 3.31 24.92
C LEU A 114 10.63 3.51 24.57
N THR A 115 9.91 2.42 24.27
CA THR A 115 8.49 2.46 23.92
C THR A 115 7.65 2.98 25.10
N VAL A 116 7.81 2.36 26.28
CA VAL A 116 7.04 2.74 27.48
C VAL A 116 7.37 4.17 27.93
N ARG A 117 8.64 4.59 27.82
CA ARG A 117 9.04 5.97 28.13
C ARG A 117 8.42 6.97 27.16
N ALA A 118 8.47 6.70 25.87
CA ALA A 118 7.88 7.57 24.86
C ALA A 118 6.36 7.71 25.01
N LEU A 119 5.65 6.64 25.40
CA LEU A 119 4.20 6.69 25.64
C LEU A 119 3.81 7.67 26.75
N LYS A 120 4.64 7.81 27.79
CA LYS A 120 4.41 8.78 28.87
C LYS A 120 4.48 10.23 28.41
N LEU A 121 5.09 10.49 27.24
CA LEU A 121 5.15 11.81 26.62
C LEU A 121 3.90 12.14 25.78
N GLY A 122 2.89 11.26 25.77
CA GLY A 122 1.57 11.49 25.17
C GLY A 122 1.53 11.60 23.63
N PRO A 123 2.25 10.76 22.85
CA PRO A 123 2.17 10.78 21.40
C PRO A 123 0.75 10.48 20.90
N SER A 124 0.41 11.11 19.78
CA SER A 124 -0.80 10.79 19.00
C SER A 124 -0.55 9.77 17.89
N HIS A 125 0.71 9.67 17.43
CA HIS A 125 1.14 8.74 16.40
C HIS A 125 2.38 7.99 16.89
N PHE A 126 2.37 6.67 16.74
CA PHE A 126 3.45 5.81 17.20
C PHE A 126 3.82 4.82 16.12
N GLU A 127 5.10 4.81 15.73
CA GLU A 127 5.64 3.90 14.73
C GLU A 127 6.80 3.10 15.35
N ILE A 128 6.70 1.77 15.34
CA ILE A 128 7.72 0.88 15.92
C ILE A 128 8.09 -0.21 14.93
N LEU A 129 9.38 -0.30 14.63
CA LEU A 129 9.97 -1.31 13.76
C LEU A 129 11.17 -1.95 14.47
N PRO A 130 10.94 -2.80 15.49
CA PRO A 130 12.02 -3.51 16.18
C PRO A 130 12.60 -4.68 15.37
N TRP A 131 11.85 -5.17 14.38
CA TRP A 131 12.17 -6.35 13.57
C TRP A 131 12.54 -7.60 14.39
N ASN A 132 11.96 -7.74 15.58
CA ASN A 132 12.16 -8.88 16.46
C ASN A 132 10.84 -9.50 16.86
N GLN A 133 10.62 -10.75 16.46
CA GLN A 133 9.41 -11.49 16.80
C GLN A 133 9.30 -11.79 18.32
N ASN A 134 10.41 -11.73 19.07
CA ASN A 134 10.39 -11.86 20.53
C ASN A 134 9.94 -10.56 21.24
N PHE A 135 9.90 -9.43 20.54
CA PHE A 135 9.37 -8.19 21.09
C PHE A 135 7.84 -8.23 21.03
N VAL A 136 7.21 -8.35 22.19
CA VAL A 136 5.75 -8.23 22.35
C VAL A 136 5.42 -6.75 22.57
N LEU A 137 4.46 -6.22 21.82
CA LEU A 137 4.00 -4.85 22.03
C LEU A 137 3.48 -4.68 23.46
N PRO A 138 3.93 -3.65 24.22
CA PRO A 138 3.40 -3.36 25.54
C PRO A 138 1.91 -3.06 25.48
N LYS A 139 1.13 -3.62 26.40
CA LYS A 139 -0.31 -3.34 26.52
C LYS A 139 -0.62 -1.86 26.76
N GLU A 140 0.32 -1.13 27.35
CA GLU A 140 0.25 0.31 27.60
C GLU A 140 0.04 1.11 26.30
N LEU A 141 0.45 0.58 25.14
CA LEU A 141 0.15 1.19 23.84
C LEU A 141 -1.36 1.24 23.58
N PHE A 142 -2.06 0.15 23.88
CA PHE A 142 -3.48 0.02 23.61
C PHE A 142 -4.35 0.70 24.66
N GLU A 143 -3.84 0.85 25.88
CA GLU A 143 -4.46 1.57 27.00
C GLU A 143 -4.27 3.11 26.90
N SER A 144 -3.42 3.60 25.99
CA SER A 144 -3.15 5.03 25.82
C SER A 144 -4.35 5.80 25.29
N GLU A 145 -4.75 6.87 25.98
CA GLU A 145 -5.84 7.77 25.57
C GLU A 145 -5.41 8.80 24.52
N THR A 146 -4.12 9.12 24.44
CA THR A 146 -3.59 10.10 23.47
C THR A 146 -3.36 9.47 22.10
N LEU A 147 -3.16 8.16 22.06
CA LEU A 147 -2.71 7.46 20.87
C LEU A 147 -3.86 7.22 19.89
N ALA A 148 -3.79 7.85 18.72
CA ALA A 148 -4.76 7.72 17.65
C ALA A 148 -4.29 6.80 16.52
N SER A 149 -2.97 6.66 16.31
CA SER A 149 -2.39 5.90 15.21
C SER A 149 -1.23 5.03 15.68
N LEU A 150 -1.27 3.74 15.35
CA LEU A 150 -0.20 2.77 15.63
C LEU A 150 0.23 2.04 14.37
N ASP A 151 1.51 2.23 14.01
CA ASP A 151 2.19 1.52 12.95
C ASP A 151 3.25 0.59 13.55
N ALA A 152 3.06 -0.72 13.47
CA ALA A 152 3.96 -1.69 14.09
C ALA A 152 4.47 -2.70 13.05
N SER A 153 5.80 -2.89 13.00
CA SER A 153 6.46 -3.79 12.05
C SER A 153 7.39 -4.80 12.69
N GLY A 154 7.24 -6.08 12.37
CA GLY A 154 8.18 -7.12 12.76
C GLY A 154 8.20 -7.37 14.28
N CYS A 155 7.04 -7.39 14.91
CA CYS A 155 6.86 -7.65 16.34
C CYS A 155 5.74 -8.67 16.60
N THR A 156 5.55 -9.03 17.86
CA THR A 156 4.40 -9.82 18.31
C THR A 156 3.35 -8.92 18.96
N ILE A 157 2.07 -9.19 18.71
CA ILE A 157 0.95 -8.58 19.44
C ILE A 157 0.18 -9.66 20.16
N ASP A 158 -0.07 -9.45 21.45
CA ASP A 158 -1.02 -10.25 22.21
C ASP A 158 -2.35 -9.53 22.28
N LEU A 159 -3.34 -10.03 21.53
CA LEU A 159 -4.65 -9.42 21.51
C LEU A 159 -5.47 -9.75 22.75
N GLU A 160 -5.11 -10.77 23.54
CA GLU A 160 -5.83 -11.07 24.79
C GLU A 160 -5.67 -9.93 25.82
N GLU A 161 -4.55 -9.22 25.77
CA GLU A 161 -4.27 -8.08 26.64
C GLU A 161 -4.98 -6.79 26.19
N VAL A 162 -5.53 -6.76 24.98
CA VAL A 162 -6.24 -5.60 24.45
C VAL A 162 -7.71 -5.64 24.87
N THR A 163 -8.12 -4.67 25.68
CA THR A 163 -9.49 -4.57 26.22
C THR A 163 -10.33 -3.51 25.50
N CYS A 164 -9.87 -2.26 25.42
CA CYS A 164 -10.58 -1.16 24.74
C CYS A 164 -9.60 -0.04 24.33
N SER A 165 -9.19 -0.05 23.07
CA SER A 165 -8.24 0.91 22.52
C SER A 165 -8.93 2.07 21.82
N GLN A 166 -8.39 3.29 21.99
CA GLN A 166 -8.87 4.52 21.33
C GLN A 166 -8.30 4.71 19.91
N LEU A 167 -7.56 3.73 19.40
CA LEU A 167 -6.93 3.79 18.08
C LEU A 167 -7.95 3.99 16.96
N ILE A 168 -7.62 4.93 16.07
CA ILE A 168 -8.35 5.23 14.85
C ILE A 168 -7.66 4.53 13.65
N PHE A 169 -6.34 4.40 13.71
CA PHE A 169 -5.50 3.75 12.70
C PHE A 169 -4.65 2.65 13.34
N LEU A 170 -4.67 1.46 12.75
CA LEU A 170 -3.85 0.33 13.17
C LEU A 170 -3.24 -0.35 11.95
N HIS A 171 -1.96 -0.10 11.70
CA HIS A 171 -1.25 -0.72 10.58
C HIS A 171 -0.17 -1.66 11.11
N LEU A 172 -0.30 -2.93 10.74
CA LEU A 172 0.54 -4.02 11.21
C LEU A 172 1.27 -4.63 10.02
N ARG A 173 2.59 -4.76 10.11
CA ARG A 173 3.42 -5.34 9.06
C ARG A 173 4.35 -6.42 9.60
N ALA A 174 4.34 -7.61 9.01
CA ALA A 174 5.16 -8.75 9.45
C ALA A 174 5.01 -9.06 10.95
N VAL A 175 3.80 -8.83 11.49
CA VAL A 175 3.46 -9.03 12.90
C VAL A 175 2.94 -10.44 13.13
N ILE A 176 3.41 -11.08 14.21
CA ILE A 176 2.80 -12.30 14.73
C ILE A 176 1.68 -11.91 15.68
N VAL A 177 0.45 -12.27 15.32
CA VAL A 177 -0.72 -12.05 16.16
C VAL A 177 -0.93 -13.29 17.01
N LYS A 178 -0.75 -13.16 18.34
CA LYS A 178 -1.17 -14.15 19.32
C LYS A 178 -2.64 -13.92 19.66
N GLY A 179 -3.40 -14.99 19.74
CA GLY A 179 -4.83 -14.98 20.04
C GLY A 179 -5.21 -16.13 20.95
N ASP A 180 -6.52 -16.24 21.24
CA ASP A 180 -7.07 -17.13 22.26
C ASP A 180 -6.66 -18.59 22.06
N ALA A 181 -5.79 -19.08 22.94
CA ALA A 181 -5.34 -20.47 22.96
C ALA A 181 -6.49 -21.48 23.23
N ARG A 182 -7.69 -21.00 23.61
CA ARG A 182 -8.88 -21.83 23.86
C ARG A 182 -9.65 -22.21 22.60
N VAL A 183 -9.46 -21.52 21.47
CA VAL A 183 -10.12 -21.87 20.20
C VAL A 183 -9.20 -22.78 19.39
N LYS A 184 -9.10 -24.04 19.82
CA LYS A 184 -8.06 -24.95 19.33
C LYS A 184 -8.24 -25.46 17.91
N ASP A 185 -9.39 -25.28 17.23
CA ASP A 185 -9.58 -25.93 15.91
C ASP A 185 -10.49 -25.25 14.87
N THR A 186 -11.05 -24.05 15.08
CA THR A 186 -11.90 -23.43 14.04
C THR A 186 -11.94 -21.92 14.16
N LEU A 187 -11.40 -21.24 13.14
CA LEU A 187 -11.44 -19.80 12.89
C LEU A 187 -10.73 -18.94 13.96
N PHE A 188 -9.62 -18.30 13.58
CA PHE A 188 -9.11 -17.17 14.35
C PHE A 188 -10.08 -16.00 14.16
N SER A 189 -11.12 -15.93 14.99
CA SER A 189 -12.03 -14.81 15.01
C SER A 189 -11.36 -13.62 15.66
N LEU A 190 -11.10 -12.58 14.87
CA LEU A 190 -10.55 -11.33 15.33
C LEU A 190 -11.74 -10.42 15.68
N ASP A 191 -12.34 -10.60 16.86
CA ASP A 191 -13.37 -9.66 17.31
C ASP A 191 -12.72 -8.32 17.66
N LEU A 192 -12.55 -7.48 16.65
CA LEU A 192 -12.04 -6.12 16.77
C LEU A 192 -13.09 -5.16 17.33
N SER A 193 -14.38 -5.51 17.29
CA SER A 193 -15.46 -4.58 17.64
C SER A 193 -15.42 -4.17 19.11
N SER A 194 -15.14 -5.13 19.99
CA SER A 194 -15.00 -4.90 21.43
C SER A 194 -13.66 -4.23 21.79
N LYS A 195 -12.59 -4.59 21.08
CA LYS A 195 -11.21 -4.17 21.37
C LYS A 195 -10.83 -2.82 20.79
N PHE A 196 -11.41 -2.45 19.65
CA PHE A 196 -11.08 -1.24 18.89
C PHE A 196 -12.35 -0.51 18.40
N PRO A 197 -13.14 0.07 19.32
CA PRO A 197 -14.46 0.65 18.99
C PRO A 197 -14.42 1.87 18.06
N TYR A 198 -13.28 2.54 17.90
CA TYR A 198 -13.12 3.75 17.09
C TYR A 198 -12.27 3.54 15.82
N LEU A 199 -11.82 2.31 15.58
CA LEU A 199 -10.90 2.01 14.49
C LEU A 199 -11.57 2.22 13.13
N LYS A 200 -10.97 3.08 12.31
CA LYS A 200 -11.47 3.42 10.97
C LYS A 200 -10.64 2.80 9.86
N ASP A 201 -9.33 2.66 10.06
CA ASP A 201 -8.41 2.12 9.07
C ASP A 201 -7.56 1.00 9.68
N LEU A 202 -7.69 -0.19 9.09
CA LEU A 202 -6.94 -1.39 9.45
C LEU A 202 -6.09 -1.84 8.27
N ALA A 203 -4.78 -1.91 8.47
CA ALA A 203 -3.87 -2.48 7.48
C ALA A 203 -3.11 -3.68 8.07
N LEU A 204 -3.18 -4.83 7.42
CA LEU A 204 -2.48 -6.05 7.81
C LEU A 204 -1.59 -6.52 6.66
N TRP A 205 -0.27 -6.47 6.81
CA TRP A 205 0.69 -6.73 5.75
C TRP A 205 1.64 -7.86 6.14
N ASN A 206 1.54 -9.03 5.50
CA ASN A 206 2.36 -10.21 5.78
C ASN A 206 2.31 -10.63 7.26
N CYS A 207 1.16 -10.45 7.91
CA CYS A 207 0.95 -10.87 9.29
C CYS A 207 0.71 -12.38 9.37
N HIS A 208 1.10 -12.96 10.49
CA HIS A 208 1.05 -14.41 10.75
C HIS A 208 0.30 -14.70 12.06
N GLY A 209 -0.01 -15.97 12.29
CA GLY A 209 -0.69 -16.41 13.51
C GLY A 209 -2.17 -16.75 13.33
N TYR A 210 -2.71 -16.73 12.11
CA TYR A 210 -4.10 -17.08 11.83
C TYR A 210 -4.28 -17.88 10.54
N LYS A 211 -5.23 -18.82 10.54
CA LYS A 211 -5.63 -19.62 9.36
C LYS A 211 -6.78 -18.97 8.57
N ASP A 212 -7.73 -18.39 9.30
CA ASP A 212 -8.91 -17.69 8.77
C ASP A 212 -9.08 -16.40 9.57
N ILE A 213 -9.62 -15.35 8.96
CA ILE A 213 -9.83 -14.04 9.57
C ILE A 213 -11.32 -13.76 9.61
N ARG A 214 -11.86 -13.46 10.78
CA ARG A 214 -13.17 -12.82 10.88
C ARG A 214 -13.01 -11.44 11.50
N ILE A 215 -13.42 -10.39 10.80
CA ILE A 215 -13.36 -9.00 11.27
C ILE A 215 -14.78 -8.47 11.41
N CYS A 216 -15.16 -8.16 12.64
CA CYS A 216 -16.40 -7.46 12.95
C CYS A 216 -16.05 -6.08 13.49
N SER A 217 -16.56 -5.02 12.86
CA SER A 217 -16.43 -3.66 13.41
C SER A 217 -17.42 -2.69 12.74
N PRO A 218 -18.24 -1.98 13.53
CA PRO A 218 -19.11 -0.95 12.99
C PRO A 218 -18.37 0.34 12.63
N SER A 219 -17.15 0.57 13.13
CA SER A 219 -16.40 1.81 12.89
C SER A 219 -15.48 1.76 11.68
N LEU A 220 -15.12 0.56 11.21
CA LEU A 220 -14.16 0.40 10.11
C LEU A 220 -14.72 0.95 8.79
N GLU A 221 -13.94 1.85 8.18
CA GLU A 221 -14.20 2.44 6.87
C GLU A 221 -13.22 1.90 5.81
N ARG A 222 -12.03 1.47 6.22
CA ARG A 222 -10.94 1.07 5.31
C ARG A 222 -10.23 -0.18 5.83
N ILE A 223 -10.07 -1.16 4.94
CA ILE A 223 -9.35 -2.40 5.22
C ILE A 223 -8.32 -2.65 4.12
N SER A 224 -7.06 -2.84 4.50
CA SER A 224 -5.97 -3.19 3.60
C SER A 224 -5.32 -4.50 4.02
N LEU A 225 -5.40 -5.52 3.16
CA LEU A 225 -4.81 -6.84 3.39
C LEU A 225 -3.72 -7.09 2.36
N MET A 226 -2.47 -7.24 2.78
CA MET A 226 -1.33 -7.47 1.89
C MET A 226 -0.49 -8.68 2.28
N GLY A 227 0.13 -9.34 1.29
CA GLY A 227 1.12 -10.39 1.52
C GLY A 227 0.53 -11.72 2.02
N PHE A 228 -0.79 -11.90 1.92
CA PHE A 228 -1.44 -13.12 2.35
C PHE A 228 -1.35 -14.24 1.32
N LYS A 229 -1.23 -15.47 1.84
CA LYS A 229 -1.35 -16.71 1.07
C LYS A 229 -2.58 -17.47 1.57
N MET A 230 -3.56 -17.68 0.68
CA MET A 230 -4.73 -18.55 0.86
C MET A 230 -5.31 -18.63 2.29
N PHE A 231 -6.27 -17.77 2.61
CA PHE A 231 -7.04 -17.81 3.86
C PHE A 231 -8.53 -17.57 3.59
N THR A 232 -9.38 -17.90 4.56
CA THR A 232 -10.80 -17.49 4.56
C THR A 232 -10.96 -16.19 5.32
N ALA A 233 -11.77 -15.27 4.80
CA ALA A 233 -11.98 -13.96 5.37
C ALA A 233 -13.48 -13.62 5.43
N GLU A 234 -13.97 -13.33 6.62
CA GLU A 234 -15.36 -12.93 6.88
C GLU A 234 -15.37 -11.51 7.45
N PHE A 235 -16.21 -10.63 6.91
CA PHE A 235 -16.26 -9.22 7.28
C PHE A 235 -17.68 -8.79 7.65
N ASP A 236 -17.92 -8.43 8.90
CA ASP A 236 -19.14 -7.74 9.34
C ASP A 236 -18.79 -6.28 9.63
N VAL A 237 -18.76 -5.48 8.57
CA VAL A 237 -18.22 -4.11 8.53
C VAL A 237 -19.19 -3.18 7.81
N PRO A 238 -20.28 -2.77 8.47
CA PRO A 238 -21.39 -2.08 7.81
C PRO A 238 -21.01 -0.74 7.16
N ASN A 239 -19.95 -0.09 7.64
CA ASN A 239 -19.51 1.23 7.19
C ASN A 239 -18.28 1.20 6.26
N ILE A 240 -17.94 0.04 5.70
CA ILE A 240 -16.82 -0.10 4.76
C ILE A 240 -16.98 0.82 3.53
N ARG A 241 -15.88 1.47 3.14
CA ARG A 241 -15.79 2.36 1.97
C ARG A 241 -14.69 1.92 1.01
N ASN A 242 -13.56 1.44 1.53
CA ASN A 242 -12.46 0.97 0.73
C ASN A 242 -11.91 -0.36 1.23
N PHE A 243 -11.82 -1.32 0.33
CA PHE A 243 -11.18 -2.60 0.57
C PHE A 243 -9.99 -2.76 -0.39
N LEU A 244 -8.80 -2.93 0.16
CA LEU A 244 -7.58 -3.19 -0.61
C LEU A 244 -7.10 -4.61 -0.29
N PHE A 245 -6.94 -5.43 -1.32
CA PHE A 245 -6.33 -6.75 -1.21
C PHE A 245 -5.11 -6.86 -2.12
N LYS A 246 -3.96 -7.29 -1.60
CA LYS A 246 -2.78 -7.60 -2.39
C LYS A 246 -2.16 -8.94 -1.97
N GLY A 247 -2.22 -9.96 -2.81
CA GLY A 247 -1.67 -11.27 -2.45
C GLY A 247 -1.86 -12.32 -3.53
N SER A 248 -1.67 -13.58 -3.17
CA SER A 248 -2.15 -14.68 -4.00
C SER A 248 -3.67 -14.81 -3.86
N VAL A 249 -4.31 -15.64 -4.68
CA VAL A 249 -5.79 -15.70 -4.72
C VAL A 249 -6.37 -16.13 -3.36
N LEU A 250 -7.34 -15.35 -2.87
CA LEU A 250 -8.11 -15.65 -1.64
C LEU A 250 -8.98 -16.90 -1.82
N SER A 251 -9.00 -17.76 -0.80
CA SER A 251 -9.79 -19.00 -0.84
C SER A 251 -11.29 -18.72 -0.67
N CYS A 252 -11.64 -17.83 0.26
CA CYS A 252 -13.03 -17.52 0.61
C CYS A 252 -13.10 -16.10 1.21
N LEU A 253 -14.00 -15.26 0.68
CA LEU A 253 -14.23 -13.87 1.11
C LEU A 253 -15.74 -13.61 1.24
N THR A 254 -16.22 -13.11 2.37
CA THR A 254 -17.63 -12.74 2.58
C THR A 254 -17.74 -11.39 3.27
N PHE A 255 -18.66 -10.56 2.79
CA PHE A 255 -19.06 -9.31 3.44
C PHE A 255 -20.50 -9.45 3.89
N GLU A 256 -20.74 -9.24 5.17
CA GLU A 256 -22.04 -9.25 5.83
C GLU A 256 -22.45 -7.81 6.16
N ASN A 257 -23.75 -7.52 6.05
CA ASN A 257 -24.38 -6.28 6.52
C ASN A 257 -23.79 -4.95 6.02
N THR A 258 -23.23 -4.90 4.81
CA THR A 258 -22.72 -3.65 4.23
C THR A 258 -23.86 -2.68 3.89
N ARG A 259 -23.71 -1.41 4.28
CA ARG A 259 -24.78 -0.40 4.15
C ARG A 259 -24.62 0.54 2.95
N TRP A 260 -23.40 0.71 2.47
CA TRP A 260 -23.03 1.72 1.49
C TRP A 260 -22.44 1.07 0.24
N GLU A 261 -22.39 1.80 -0.88
CA GLU A 261 -21.49 1.41 -1.98
C GLU A 261 -20.03 1.56 -1.51
N TRP A 262 -19.19 0.59 -1.82
CA TRP A 262 -17.76 0.63 -1.53
C TRP A 262 -16.91 0.26 -2.74
N GLU A 263 -15.63 0.58 -2.66
CA GLU A 263 -14.64 0.27 -3.69
C GLU A 263 -13.72 -0.85 -3.23
N SER A 264 -13.43 -1.79 -4.12
CA SER A 264 -12.50 -2.89 -3.88
C SER A 264 -11.33 -2.82 -4.86
N ASP A 265 -10.13 -2.52 -4.38
CA ASP A 265 -8.89 -2.63 -5.15
C ASP A 265 -8.26 -4.01 -4.88
N VAL A 266 -8.25 -4.87 -5.88
CA VAL A 266 -7.79 -6.26 -5.79
C VAL A 266 -6.56 -6.43 -6.65
N ARG A 267 -5.40 -6.63 -6.03
CA ARG A 267 -4.09 -6.78 -6.66
C ARG A 267 -3.59 -8.22 -6.50
N ILE A 268 -3.77 -9.02 -7.53
CA ILE A 268 -3.42 -10.44 -7.52
C ILE A 268 -2.02 -10.61 -8.06
N ILE A 269 -1.19 -11.28 -7.26
CA ILE A 269 0.13 -11.74 -7.68
C ILE A 269 -0.01 -13.18 -8.18
N CYS A 270 0.41 -13.42 -9.41
CA CYS A 270 0.31 -14.71 -10.07
C CYS A 270 1.69 -15.25 -10.46
N ASP A 271 1.94 -16.50 -10.11
CA ASP A 271 3.10 -17.30 -10.50
C ASP A 271 2.74 -18.38 -11.54
N GLN A 272 1.51 -18.90 -11.54
CA GLN A 272 1.02 -19.91 -12.48
C GLN A 272 -0.45 -19.71 -12.87
N PHE A 273 -0.77 -19.93 -14.15
CA PHE A 273 -2.15 -19.86 -14.68
C PHE A 273 -2.69 -21.27 -14.90
N SER A 274 -3.45 -21.80 -13.94
CA SER A 274 -4.16 -23.07 -14.01
C SER A 274 -5.67 -22.89 -14.02
N ALA A 275 -6.43 -23.93 -14.36
CA ALA A 275 -7.90 -23.91 -14.28
C ALA A 275 -8.39 -23.59 -12.85
N ALA A 276 -7.67 -24.07 -11.83
CA ALA A 276 -7.94 -23.76 -10.44
C ALA A 276 -7.76 -22.27 -10.15
N TRP A 277 -6.73 -21.62 -10.71
CA TRP A 277 -6.50 -20.18 -10.55
C TRP A 277 -7.66 -19.35 -11.11
N PHE A 278 -8.10 -19.64 -12.34
CA PHE A 278 -9.25 -18.95 -12.95
C PHE A 278 -10.54 -19.18 -12.16
N THR A 279 -10.75 -20.39 -11.65
CA THR A 279 -11.91 -20.73 -10.82
C THR A 279 -11.92 -19.90 -9.53
N SER A 280 -10.76 -19.79 -8.87
CA SER A 280 -10.62 -19.00 -7.65
C SER A 280 -10.75 -17.50 -7.90
N LEU A 281 -10.20 -17.00 -9.01
CA LEU A 281 -10.40 -15.60 -9.44
C LEU A 281 -11.90 -15.31 -9.63
N ASN A 282 -12.61 -16.17 -10.36
CA ASN A 282 -14.04 -15.99 -10.59
C ASN A 282 -14.85 -16.00 -9.29
N ARG A 283 -14.52 -16.90 -8.37
CA ARG A 283 -15.15 -16.96 -7.05
C ARG A 283 -14.92 -15.65 -6.29
N LEU A 284 -13.69 -15.11 -6.31
CA LEU A 284 -13.33 -13.86 -5.66
C LEU A 284 -14.10 -12.66 -6.25
N VAL A 285 -14.06 -12.48 -7.57
CA VAL A 285 -14.72 -11.34 -8.22
C VAL A 285 -16.24 -11.38 -8.00
N LYS A 286 -16.87 -12.57 -8.04
CA LYS A 286 -18.29 -12.73 -7.71
C LYS A 286 -18.62 -12.32 -6.28
N ARG A 287 -17.78 -12.68 -5.31
CA ARG A 287 -17.98 -12.31 -3.90
C ARG A 287 -17.85 -10.81 -3.67
N LEU A 288 -17.06 -10.13 -4.50
CA LEU A 288 -16.89 -8.69 -4.48
C LEU A 288 -17.86 -7.94 -5.40
N SER A 289 -18.80 -8.63 -6.06
CA SER A 289 -19.72 -8.02 -7.05
C SER A 289 -20.65 -6.96 -6.48
N GLN A 290 -20.81 -6.92 -5.16
CA GLN A 290 -21.55 -5.86 -4.45
C GLN A 290 -20.79 -4.52 -4.39
N SER A 291 -19.53 -4.51 -4.82
CA SER A 291 -18.62 -3.36 -4.76
C SER A 291 -18.13 -2.95 -6.14
N LYS A 292 -17.60 -1.73 -6.24
CA LYS A 292 -16.87 -1.26 -7.42
C LYS A 292 -15.47 -1.87 -7.44
N VAL A 293 -15.31 -2.97 -8.17
CA VAL A 293 -14.06 -3.74 -8.20
C VAL A 293 -13.09 -3.16 -9.23
N SER A 294 -11.89 -2.81 -8.79
CA SER A 294 -10.71 -2.57 -9.63
C SER A 294 -9.74 -3.74 -9.47
N LEU A 295 -9.44 -4.44 -10.56
CA LEU A 295 -8.63 -5.66 -10.55
C LEU A 295 -7.27 -5.41 -11.21
N SER A 296 -6.19 -5.66 -10.50
CA SER A 296 -4.82 -5.65 -11.03
C SER A 296 -4.23 -7.05 -10.96
N ILE A 297 -3.65 -7.55 -12.06
CA ILE A 297 -3.00 -8.86 -12.12
C ILE A 297 -1.51 -8.66 -12.43
N SER A 298 -0.68 -8.95 -11.44
CA SER A 298 0.79 -8.88 -11.50
C SER A 298 1.39 -10.25 -11.78
N MET A 299 2.26 -10.34 -12.78
CA MET A 299 2.95 -11.58 -13.16
C MET A 299 4.41 -11.52 -12.68
N ILE A 300 4.85 -12.51 -11.89
CA ILE A 300 6.22 -12.56 -11.33
C ILE A 300 7.11 -13.60 -12.04
N PHE A 301 6.55 -14.73 -12.45
CA PHE A 301 7.26 -15.83 -13.12
C PHE A 301 6.55 -16.24 -14.42
N PRO A 302 7.25 -16.85 -15.39
CA PRO A 302 6.61 -17.34 -16.59
C PRO A 302 5.53 -18.36 -16.21
N PRO A 303 4.25 -18.10 -16.52
CA PRO A 303 3.19 -19.00 -16.12
C PRO A 303 3.32 -20.32 -16.89
N ASN A 304 3.43 -21.43 -16.17
CA ASN A 304 3.11 -22.72 -16.75
C ASN A 304 1.61 -22.72 -17.02
N TRP A 305 1.26 -22.65 -18.31
CA TRP A 305 -0.13 -22.67 -18.75
C TRP A 305 -0.59 -24.12 -18.87
N GLU A 306 -1.49 -24.51 -17.99
CA GLU A 306 -2.33 -25.68 -18.25
C GLU A 306 -3.49 -25.20 -19.11
N ARG A 307 -3.74 -25.92 -20.21
CA ARG A 307 -4.79 -25.60 -21.17
C ARG A 307 -6.14 -25.51 -20.45
N CYS A 308 -6.59 -24.28 -20.19
CA CYS A 308 -7.93 -24.04 -19.68
C CYS A 308 -8.90 -24.13 -20.85
N ASP A 309 -9.56 -25.27 -20.94
CA ASP A 309 -10.78 -25.38 -21.73
C ASP A 309 -11.86 -24.52 -21.06
N CYS A 310 -12.66 -23.86 -21.90
CA CYS A 310 -13.45 -22.70 -21.58
C CYS A 310 -14.27 -22.83 -20.28
N VAL A 311 -14.24 -21.76 -19.47
CA VAL A 311 -15.13 -21.60 -18.32
C VAL A 311 -16.49 -21.13 -18.83
N GLU A 312 -17.19 -21.97 -19.59
CA GLU A 312 -18.54 -21.70 -20.09
C GLU A 312 -19.57 -21.81 -18.96
N GLY A 313 -20.57 -20.92 -18.96
CA GLY A 313 -21.75 -21.03 -18.09
C GLY A 313 -21.67 -20.39 -16.70
N LEU A 314 -20.60 -19.66 -16.35
CA LEU A 314 -20.52 -18.96 -15.06
C LEU A 314 -21.14 -17.55 -15.15
N PRO A 315 -21.95 -17.12 -14.16
CA PRO A 315 -22.48 -15.76 -14.13
C PRO A 315 -21.33 -14.77 -14.09
N VAL A 316 -21.41 -13.71 -14.90
CA VAL A 316 -20.28 -12.84 -15.18
C VAL A 316 -20.38 -11.60 -14.29
N ALA A 317 -19.36 -11.38 -13.46
CA ALA A 317 -19.25 -10.15 -12.69
C ALA A 317 -18.72 -9.03 -13.59
N VAL A 318 -19.12 -7.79 -13.32
CA VAL A 318 -18.64 -6.60 -14.02
C VAL A 318 -17.68 -5.88 -13.10
N VAL A 319 -16.44 -5.65 -13.55
CA VAL A 319 -15.45 -4.88 -12.79
C VAL A 319 -15.30 -3.48 -13.39
N GLU A 320 -15.03 -2.48 -12.56
CA GLU A 320 -14.82 -1.10 -13.00
C GLU A 320 -13.55 -0.97 -13.84
N SER A 321 -12.46 -1.60 -13.40
CA SER A 321 -11.19 -1.57 -14.14
C SER A 321 -10.43 -2.88 -14.05
N LEU A 322 -9.67 -3.19 -15.11
CA LEU A 322 -8.70 -4.28 -15.17
C LEU A 322 -7.34 -3.77 -15.64
N THR A 323 -6.30 -4.05 -14.85
CA THR A 323 -4.90 -3.75 -15.17
C THR A 323 -4.07 -5.03 -15.17
N LEU A 324 -3.19 -5.18 -16.16
CA LEU A 324 -2.18 -6.25 -16.20
C LEU A 324 -0.81 -5.62 -15.99
N LEU A 325 0.00 -6.21 -15.11
CA LEU A 325 1.32 -5.72 -14.74
C LEU A 325 2.36 -6.83 -14.94
N ASP A 326 3.52 -6.49 -15.50
CA ASP A 326 4.67 -7.39 -15.67
C ASP A 326 5.85 -6.82 -14.88
N HIS A 327 6.29 -7.53 -13.83
CA HIS A 327 7.35 -7.07 -12.94
C HIS A 327 8.76 -7.47 -13.41
N MET A 328 8.92 -8.25 -14.48
CA MET A 328 10.24 -8.73 -14.94
C MET A 328 10.43 -8.66 -16.47
N PRO A 329 10.34 -7.46 -17.09
CA PRO A 329 10.47 -7.32 -18.55
C PRO A 329 11.83 -7.77 -19.11
N ASN A 330 12.88 -7.75 -18.29
CA ASN A 330 14.28 -7.90 -18.75
C ASN A 330 14.83 -9.34 -18.75
N MET A 331 14.13 -10.32 -18.17
CA MET A 331 14.60 -11.72 -18.09
C MET A 331 13.91 -12.65 -19.11
N LEU A 332 12.86 -12.17 -19.79
CA LEU A 332 11.94 -13.00 -20.58
C LEU A 332 12.31 -13.02 -22.08
N LYS A 333 13.42 -13.67 -22.44
CA LYS A 333 13.81 -13.81 -23.86
C LYS A 333 12.88 -14.68 -24.72
N SER A 334 11.77 -15.26 -24.23
CA SER A 334 11.01 -16.20 -25.09
C SER A 334 9.56 -16.59 -24.74
N ARG A 335 8.74 -15.88 -23.95
CA ARG A 335 7.36 -16.39 -23.71
C ARG A 335 6.27 -15.31 -23.69
N LYS A 336 5.34 -15.44 -24.64
CA LYS A 336 4.17 -14.58 -24.85
C LYS A 336 2.98 -15.15 -24.08
N LEU A 337 2.15 -14.29 -23.49
CA LEU A 337 0.82 -14.64 -22.99
C LEU A 337 0.03 -15.43 -24.05
N PRO A 338 -0.70 -16.50 -23.65
CA PRO A 338 -1.42 -17.32 -24.59
C PRO A 338 -2.54 -16.52 -25.28
N PRO A 339 -2.84 -16.83 -26.55
CA PRO A 339 -3.86 -16.14 -27.32
C PRO A 339 -5.24 -15.97 -26.66
N ASN A 340 -5.63 -16.95 -25.84
CA ASN A 340 -6.95 -17.01 -25.23
C ASN A 340 -6.98 -16.43 -23.81
N PHE A 341 -5.86 -15.95 -23.28
CA PHE A 341 -5.76 -15.45 -21.90
C PHE A 341 -6.77 -14.33 -21.60
N LEU A 342 -6.82 -13.30 -22.45
CA LEU A 342 -7.77 -12.20 -22.27
C LEU A 342 -9.21 -12.66 -22.42
N ASN A 343 -9.48 -13.61 -23.31
CA ASN A 343 -10.83 -14.17 -23.45
C ASN A 343 -11.24 -14.88 -22.16
N ALA A 344 -10.36 -15.70 -21.57
CA ALA A 344 -10.60 -16.36 -20.29
C ALA A 344 -10.86 -15.36 -19.15
N LEU A 345 -10.06 -14.29 -19.06
CA LEU A 345 -10.27 -13.23 -18.07
C LEU A 345 -11.59 -12.48 -18.27
N PHE A 346 -11.90 -12.12 -19.51
CA PHE A 346 -13.12 -11.37 -19.83
C PHE A 346 -14.39 -12.19 -19.63
N MET A 347 -14.32 -13.51 -19.79
CA MET A 347 -15.42 -14.41 -19.38
C MET A 347 -15.69 -14.36 -17.87
N ILE A 348 -14.71 -13.97 -17.05
CA ILE A 348 -14.85 -13.90 -15.59
C ILE A 348 -15.35 -12.54 -15.12
N CYS A 349 -14.74 -11.45 -15.62
CA CYS A 349 -14.85 -10.14 -14.98
C CYS A 349 -15.41 -8.99 -15.83
N ARG A 350 -15.69 -9.18 -17.13
CA ARG A 350 -16.23 -8.15 -18.06
C ARG A 350 -15.90 -6.71 -17.65
N PRO A 351 -14.62 -6.31 -17.72
CA PRO A 351 -14.20 -4.99 -17.23
C PRO A 351 -14.84 -3.87 -18.04
N LYS A 352 -15.26 -2.77 -17.40
CA LYS A 352 -15.67 -1.53 -18.08
C LYS A 352 -14.48 -0.79 -18.66
N LEU A 353 -13.37 -0.78 -17.92
CA LEU A 353 -12.11 -0.18 -18.32
C LEU A 353 -10.99 -1.22 -18.29
N MET A 354 -10.13 -1.21 -19.30
CA MET A 354 -8.85 -1.92 -19.24
C MET A 354 -7.71 -0.91 -19.32
N ILE A 355 -6.86 -0.85 -18.31
CA ILE A 355 -5.79 0.14 -18.19
C ILE A 355 -4.44 -0.55 -18.44
N GLN A 356 -3.55 0.13 -19.15
CA GLN A 356 -2.21 -0.32 -19.50
C GLN A 356 -1.23 0.85 -19.57
N SER A 357 0.00 0.63 -19.10
CA SER A 357 1.09 1.59 -19.26
C SER A 357 1.66 1.58 -20.68
N TRP A 358 2.01 2.76 -21.19
CA TRP A 358 2.70 2.99 -22.44
C TRP A 358 4.05 3.65 -22.16
N PHE A 359 5.11 2.84 -22.20
CA PHE A 359 6.46 3.24 -21.85
C PHE A 359 7.20 3.88 -23.04
N PRO A 360 8.11 4.84 -22.78
CA PRO A 360 8.97 5.43 -23.80
C PRO A 360 9.98 4.43 -24.35
N ARG A 361 10.66 4.79 -25.45
CA ARG A 361 11.72 3.95 -26.01
C ARG A 361 12.91 3.95 -25.06
N ASN A 362 13.28 2.78 -24.54
CA ASN A 362 14.49 2.59 -23.76
C ASN A 362 15.41 1.52 -24.40
N ALA A 363 16.64 1.40 -23.92
CA ALA A 363 17.66 0.49 -24.47
C ALA A 363 17.33 -1.01 -24.32
N TRP A 364 16.21 -1.35 -23.69
CA TRP A 364 15.83 -2.70 -23.26
C TRP A 364 14.59 -3.18 -24.05
N LYS A 365 14.55 -4.46 -24.44
CA LYS A 365 13.55 -4.96 -25.40
C LYS A 365 12.14 -5.12 -24.79
N ASP A 366 11.15 -4.54 -25.47
CA ASP A 366 9.68 -4.72 -25.43
C ASP A 366 8.89 -4.44 -24.13
N HIS A 367 9.20 -3.34 -23.43
CA HIS A 367 8.41 -2.81 -22.30
C HIS A 367 6.90 -2.63 -22.60
N ASN A 368 6.52 -2.47 -23.86
CA ASN A 368 5.12 -2.31 -24.29
C ASN A 368 4.46 -3.62 -24.74
N TYR A 369 5.03 -4.78 -24.40
CA TYR A 369 4.51 -6.09 -24.79
C TYR A 369 3.04 -6.29 -24.38
N LEU A 370 2.68 -5.95 -23.13
CA LEU A 370 1.32 -6.11 -22.64
C LEU A 370 0.33 -5.23 -23.38
N LEU A 371 0.66 -3.94 -23.57
CA LEU A 371 -0.15 -3.01 -24.35
C LEU A 371 -0.36 -3.54 -25.78
N LYS A 372 0.70 -4.01 -26.45
CA LYS A 372 0.62 -4.63 -27.79
C LYS A 372 -0.24 -5.88 -27.80
N PHE A 373 -0.11 -6.73 -26.77
CA PHE A 373 -0.89 -7.95 -26.63
C PHE A 373 -2.38 -7.65 -26.48
N VAL A 374 -2.73 -6.68 -25.62
CA VAL A 374 -4.10 -6.20 -25.43
C VAL A 374 -4.67 -5.63 -26.73
N CYS A 375 -3.95 -4.72 -27.39
CA CYS A 375 -4.39 -4.11 -28.64
C CYS A 375 -4.69 -5.16 -29.73
N LYS A 376 -3.76 -6.11 -29.93
CA LYS A 376 -3.92 -7.20 -30.92
C LYS A 376 -5.09 -8.15 -30.62
N ARG A 377 -5.52 -8.22 -29.37
CA ARG A 377 -6.58 -9.15 -28.94
C ARG A 377 -7.94 -8.50 -28.95
N LEU A 378 -8.03 -7.23 -28.57
CA LEU A 378 -9.27 -6.46 -28.62
C LEU A 378 -9.71 -6.19 -30.08
N VAL A 379 -8.76 -6.00 -31.00
CA VAL A 379 -9.04 -5.66 -32.40
C VAL A 379 -8.85 -6.87 -33.31
N ALA A 380 -9.93 -7.31 -33.99
CA ALA A 380 -9.84 -8.37 -35.00
C ALA A 380 -9.53 -7.85 -36.42
N LYS A 381 -10.11 -6.70 -36.82
CA LYS A 381 -9.83 -5.99 -38.08
C LYS A 381 -10.10 -4.49 -37.90
N LEU A 382 -9.37 -3.64 -38.63
CA LEU A 382 -9.77 -2.25 -38.89
C LEU A 382 -11.13 -2.30 -39.62
N GLY A 383 -12.20 -1.78 -39.02
CA GLY A 383 -13.50 -1.72 -39.66
C GLY A 383 -13.48 -0.77 -40.86
N GLY A 384 -14.26 -1.05 -41.91
CA GLY A 384 -14.36 -0.20 -43.10
C GLY A 384 -15.27 1.03 -42.95
N HIS A 385 -15.95 1.19 -41.80
CA HIS A 385 -16.87 2.29 -41.54
C HIS A 385 -16.27 3.31 -40.54
N ARG A 386 -16.45 4.60 -40.86
CA ARG A 386 -16.05 5.74 -40.03
C ARG A 386 -17.20 6.17 -39.12
N ASN A 387 -16.93 6.54 -37.87
CA ASN A 387 -17.88 7.20 -36.97
C ASN A 387 -18.17 8.64 -37.46
N GLY A 388 -19.12 9.32 -36.82
CA GLY A 388 -19.50 10.70 -37.14
C GLY A 388 -18.37 11.74 -37.08
N ASN A 389 -17.23 11.38 -36.49
CA ASN A 389 -16.01 12.20 -36.42
C ASN A 389 -14.91 11.75 -37.41
N GLY A 390 -15.20 10.80 -38.31
CA GLY A 390 -14.24 10.34 -39.33
C GLY A 390 -13.26 9.26 -38.87
N ASN A 391 -13.32 8.80 -37.61
CA ASN A 391 -12.46 7.73 -37.07
C ASN A 391 -13.02 6.35 -37.42
N PHE A 392 -12.15 5.38 -37.74
CA PHE A 392 -12.58 4.00 -37.99
C PHE A 392 -13.28 3.41 -36.74
N CYS A 393 -14.51 2.93 -36.89
CA CYS A 393 -15.15 2.09 -35.88
C CYS A 393 -14.51 0.70 -35.93
N PHE A 394 -13.94 0.25 -34.81
CA PHE A 394 -13.29 -1.04 -34.73
C PHE A 394 -14.31 -2.12 -34.39
N VAL A 395 -14.23 -3.24 -35.11
CA VAL A 395 -15.04 -4.43 -34.82
C VAL A 395 -14.32 -5.22 -33.72
N PRO A 396 -14.93 -5.38 -32.53
CA PRO A 396 -14.36 -6.20 -31.46
C PRO A 396 -14.06 -7.60 -31.96
N ASN A 397 -13.06 -8.24 -31.36
CA ASN A 397 -12.73 -9.61 -31.71
C ASN A 397 -13.94 -10.54 -31.49
N PRO A 398 -14.43 -11.26 -32.52
CA PRO A 398 -15.62 -12.09 -32.40
C PRO A 398 -15.44 -13.25 -31.41
N ARG A 399 -14.20 -13.56 -31.00
CA ARG A 399 -13.92 -14.52 -29.91
C ARG A 399 -14.15 -13.94 -28.50
N MET A 400 -14.36 -12.64 -28.36
CA MET A 400 -14.74 -11.97 -27.12
C MET A 400 -16.27 -11.88 -27.04
N VAL A 401 -16.88 -12.98 -26.59
CA VAL A 401 -18.34 -13.13 -26.55
C VAL A 401 -18.97 -12.00 -25.74
N GLY A 402 -19.89 -11.27 -26.39
CA GLY A 402 -20.65 -10.17 -25.78
C GLY A 402 -19.93 -8.81 -25.77
N LEU A 403 -18.74 -8.65 -26.32
CA LEU A 403 -18.10 -7.32 -26.45
C LEU A 403 -18.65 -6.60 -27.70
N LYS A 404 -19.30 -5.44 -27.52
CA LYS A 404 -19.96 -4.67 -28.59
C LYS A 404 -19.10 -3.54 -29.14
N GLU A 405 -18.40 -2.84 -28.26
CA GLU A 405 -17.65 -1.64 -28.62
C GLU A 405 -16.38 -1.53 -27.79
N VAL A 406 -15.31 -1.04 -28.42
CA VAL A 406 -14.06 -0.70 -27.74
C VAL A 406 -13.55 0.66 -28.23
N THR A 407 -13.31 1.57 -27.30
CA THR A 407 -12.60 2.84 -27.56
C THR A 407 -11.31 2.87 -26.77
N ALA A 408 -10.31 3.60 -27.26
CA ALA A 408 -9.04 3.79 -26.58
C ALA A 408 -8.86 5.27 -26.23
N GLU A 409 -8.32 5.54 -25.05
CA GLU A 409 -8.02 6.88 -24.58
C GLU A 409 -6.61 6.92 -23.99
N ILE A 410 -5.95 8.07 -24.11
CA ILE A 410 -4.65 8.35 -23.49
C ILE A 410 -4.79 9.44 -22.45
N PHE A 411 -4.08 9.29 -21.34
CA PHE A 411 -4.00 10.33 -20.33
C PHE A 411 -3.00 11.42 -20.75
N GLU A 412 -3.46 12.66 -20.82
CA GLU A 412 -2.63 13.82 -21.11
C GLU A 412 -2.30 14.60 -19.84
N GLU A 413 -1.12 14.35 -19.27
CA GLU A 413 -0.68 14.92 -17.98
C GLU A 413 -0.74 16.45 -17.93
N ARG A 414 -0.50 17.14 -19.07
CA ARG A 414 -0.52 18.61 -19.14
C ARG A 414 -1.89 19.21 -18.88
N VAL A 415 -2.95 18.47 -19.20
CA VAL A 415 -4.34 18.93 -19.12
C VAL A 415 -5.09 18.18 -18.01
N GLY A 416 -4.54 17.06 -17.52
CA GLY A 416 -5.17 16.23 -16.49
C GLY A 416 -6.40 15.49 -17.00
N GLU A 417 -6.53 15.32 -18.32
CA GLU A 417 -7.72 14.77 -18.97
C GLU A 417 -7.39 13.57 -19.86
N TRP A 418 -8.40 12.72 -20.04
CA TRP A 418 -8.34 11.59 -20.98
C TRP A 418 -8.82 12.02 -22.35
N ARG A 419 -8.04 11.72 -23.39
CA ARG A 419 -8.39 12.04 -24.78
C ARG A 419 -8.49 10.79 -25.62
N GLU A 420 -9.39 10.81 -26.61
CA GLU A 420 -9.54 9.71 -27.56
C GLU A 420 -8.20 9.46 -28.28
N LEU A 421 -7.76 8.21 -28.28
CA LEU A 421 -6.53 7.76 -28.92
C LEU A 421 -6.88 6.89 -30.13
N PRO A 422 -6.55 7.32 -31.36
CA PRO A 422 -6.75 6.50 -32.53
C PRO A 422 -5.97 5.19 -32.43
N TRP A 423 -6.63 4.06 -32.65
CA TRP A 423 -6.01 2.73 -32.58
C TRP A 423 -4.89 2.51 -33.60
N THR A 424 -4.89 3.21 -34.74
CA THR A 424 -3.78 3.19 -35.69
C THR A 424 -2.49 3.64 -35.03
N THR A 425 -2.55 4.67 -34.18
CA THR A 425 -1.41 5.16 -33.38
C THR A 425 -0.90 4.11 -32.39
N LEU A 426 -1.78 3.29 -31.82
CA LEU A 426 -1.41 2.18 -30.92
C LEU A 426 -0.78 0.99 -31.66
N LEU A 427 -1.31 0.64 -32.83
CA LEU A 427 -0.90 -0.53 -33.60
C LEU A 427 0.35 -0.28 -34.46
N ASP A 428 0.59 0.97 -34.88
CA ASP A 428 1.73 1.35 -35.74
C ASP A 428 3.09 1.31 -35.03
N ALA A 429 3.15 1.10 -33.70
CA ALA A 429 4.35 0.71 -32.94
C ALA A 429 5.67 1.51 -33.13
N PHE A 430 5.69 2.61 -33.91
CA PHE A 430 6.91 3.37 -34.22
C PHE A 430 7.01 4.71 -33.47
N ALA A 431 5.91 5.27 -32.98
CA ALA A 431 5.92 6.44 -32.10
C ALA A 431 5.91 5.99 -30.65
N TYR A 432 7.08 5.88 -30.03
CA TYR A 432 7.15 5.74 -28.57
C TYR A 432 6.93 7.14 -27.98
N PRO A 433 6.16 7.27 -26.88
CA PRO A 433 6.01 8.56 -26.22
C PRO A 433 7.38 8.99 -25.67
N GLY A 434 7.58 10.30 -25.49
CA GLY A 434 8.80 10.84 -24.88
C GLY A 434 8.92 10.50 -23.39
N GLU A 435 7.79 10.17 -22.76
CA GLU A 435 7.62 9.90 -21.33
C GLU A 435 6.62 8.75 -21.16
N GLU A 436 6.52 8.18 -19.97
CA GLU A 436 5.49 7.19 -19.66
C GLU A 436 4.09 7.83 -19.75
N ARG A 437 3.13 7.06 -20.28
CA ARG A 437 1.73 7.48 -20.42
C ARG A 437 0.82 6.33 -20.01
N GLU A 438 -0.35 6.65 -19.48
CA GLU A 438 -1.41 5.66 -19.26
C GLU A 438 -2.37 5.63 -20.45
N VAL A 439 -2.71 4.42 -20.88
CA VAL A 439 -3.73 4.15 -21.90
C VAL A 439 -4.85 3.37 -21.25
N ARG A 440 -6.10 3.78 -21.49
CA ARG A 440 -7.27 3.00 -21.08
C ARG A 440 -8.15 2.65 -22.27
N PHE A 441 -8.68 1.44 -22.25
CA PHE A 441 -9.66 0.94 -23.21
C PHE A 441 -11.02 0.91 -22.53
N ARG A 442 -12.01 1.59 -23.10
CA ARG A 442 -13.40 1.45 -22.63
C ARG A 442 -14.05 0.29 -23.37
N LEU A 443 -14.71 -0.58 -22.62
CA LEU A 443 -15.28 -1.83 -23.10
C LEU A 443 -16.78 -1.81 -22.83
N LYS A 444 -17.58 -1.88 -23.89
CA LYS A 444 -19.04 -1.96 -23.78
C LYS A 444 -19.51 -3.38 -24.06
N TRP A 445 -20.16 -3.99 -23.09
CA TRP A 445 -20.64 -5.36 -23.18
C TRP A 445 -22.14 -5.44 -23.51
N GLU A 446 -22.56 -6.57 -24.05
CA GLU A 446 -23.95 -6.90 -24.30
C GLU A 446 -24.70 -7.19 -23.01
N GLY A 447 -25.86 -6.55 -22.83
CA GLY A 447 -26.75 -6.77 -21.69
C GLY A 447 -26.33 -6.04 -20.41
N LEU A 448 -25.42 -5.07 -20.51
CA LEU A 448 -25.00 -4.16 -19.44
C LEU A 448 -25.28 -2.69 -19.80
#